data_AF-A0A9D6PNV7-F1
#
_entry.id   AF-A0A9D6PNV7-F1
#
_cell.length_a   1.000
_cell.length_b   1.000
_cell.length_c   1.000
_cell.angle_alpha   90.00
_cell.angle_beta   90.00
_cell.angle_gamma   90.00
#
_symmetry.space_group_name_H-M   'P 1'
#
loop_
_entity.id
_entity.type
_entity.pdbx_description
1 polymer ?
#
loop_
_entity_poly.entity_id
_entity_poly.type
_entity_poly.pdbx_seq_one_letter_code
_entity_poly.pdbx_strand_id
1 'polypeptide(L)'
;MLPFNEALRLWRLERGLTQAALAQRARVPRPNLSAIERGRREVSLATLRSLALGLDVRPGVLADGIAPGAGAQHAWSRAAMERIAEAVVRGTTARQPAEQAVAELLRRVISHPNPASSRGRGSRRHDARASATAWVLLQSRCAPGELRSLLQRIDDRRRR
;
A
#
# COMPACT_ATOMS: atom_id res chain seq x y z
N MET A 1 -12.50 -7.63 -3.57
CA MET A 1 -12.04 -6.65 -4.59
C MET A 1 -12.19 -5.26 -4.00
N LEU A 2 -11.25 -4.35 -4.28
CA LEU A 2 -11.30 -2.98 -3.75
C LEU A 2 -12.18 -2.08 -4.63
N PRO A 3 -12.78 -1.01 -4.09
CA PRO A 3 -13.37 0.04 -4.91
C PRO A 3 -12.34 0.62 -5.88
N PHE A 4 -12.77 0.91 -7.12
CA PHE A 4 -11.88 1.43 -8.17
C PHE A 4 -11.03 2.62 -7.71
N ASN A 5 -11.64 3.60 -7.03
CA ASN A 5 -10.95 4.79 -6.55
C ASN A 5 -9.86 4.47 -5.52
N GLU A 6 -10.05 3.43 -4.71
CA GLU A 6 -9.07 2.96 -3.74
C GLU A 6 -7.95 2.18 -4.41
N ALA A 7 -8.27 1.27 -5.33
CA ALA A 7 -7.27 0.57 -6.14
C ALA A 7 -6.38 1.55 -6.92
N LEU A 8 -6.98 2.55 -7.58
CA LEU A 8 -6.27 3.62 -8.28
C LEU A 8 -5.29 4.35 -7.36
N ARG A 9 -5.75 4.75 -6.17
CA ARG A 9 -4.92 5.44 -5.18
C ARG A 9 -3.77 4.55 -4.70
N LEU A 10 -4.02 3.27 -4.44
CA LEU A 10 -3.00 2.32 -3.98
C LEU A 10 -1.92 2.11 -5.03
N TRP A 11 -2.30 1.87 -6.29
CA TRP A 11 -1.34 1.77 -7.39
C TRP A 11 -0.54 3.05 -7.59
N ARG A 12 -1.16 4.23 -7.44
CA ARG A 12 -0.42 5.50 -7.50
C ARG A 12 0.63 5.60 -6.41
N LEU A 13 0.28 5.25 -5.17
CA LEU A 13 1.21 5.29 -4.04
C LEU A 13 2.31 4.25 -4.16
N GLU A 14 1.99 3.06 -4.68
CA GLU A 14 2.97 2.01 -4.98
C GLU A 14 4.04 2.49 -5.96
N ARG A 15 3.64 3.26 -6.98
CA ARG A 15 4.57 3.85 -7.95
C ARG A 15 5.29 5.10 -7.44
N GLY A 16 5.10 5.48 -6.17
CA GLY A 16 5.69 6.69 -5.59
C GLY A 16 5.20 7.99 -6.24
N LEU A 17 4.05 7.98 -6.92
CA LEU A 17 3.58 9.13 -7.69
C LEU A 17 2.73 10.07 -6.84
N THR A 18 2.92 11.38 -7.00
CA THR A 18 1.95 12.38 -6.52
C THR A 18 0.71 12.39 -7.42
N GLN A 19 -0.40 12.97 -6.96
CA GLN A 19 -1.57 13.19 -7.82
C GLN A 19 -1.21 14.04 -9.05
N ALA A 20 -0.35 15.05 -8.90
CA ALA A 20 0.08 15.88 -10.03
C ALA A 20 0.87 15.05 -11.06
N ALA A 21 1.79 14.20 -10.59
CA ALA A 21 2.59 13.35 -11.47
C ALA A 21 1.76 12.32 -12.23
N LEU A 22 0.81 11.64 -11.56
CA LEU A 22 -0.09 10.71 -12.25
C LEU A 22 -1.02 11.45 -13.23
N ALA A 23 -1.59 12.59 -12.83
CA ALA A 23 -2.44 13.41 -13.68
C ALA A 23 -1.72 13.80 -14.98
N GLN A 24 -0.46 14.22 -14.89
CA GLN A 24 0.39 14.53 -16.04
C GLN A 24 0.62 13.30 -16.93
N ARG A 25 1.04 12.16 -16.35
CA ARG A 25 1.29 10.92 -17.09
C ARG A 25 0.04 10.39 -17.81
N ALA A 26 -1.10 10.44 -17.13
CA ALA A 26 -2.38 10.01 -17.66
C ALA A 26 -3.06 11.06 -18.54
N ARG A 27 -2.49 12.27 -18.68
CA ARG A 27 -3.11 13.41 -19.38
C ARG A 27 -4.53 13.70 -18.92
N VAL A 28 -4.77 13.61 -17.60
CA VAL A 28 -6.04 13.92 -16.95
C VAL A 28 -5.85 15.16 -16.06
N PRO A 29 -6.81 16.10 -15.99
CA PRO A 29 -6.68 17.23 -15.07
C PRO A 29 -6.51 16.78 -13.61
N ARG A 30 -5.53 17.33 -12.90
CA ARG A 30 -5.28 17.00 -11.48
C ARG A 30 -6.54 17.13 -10.59
N PRO A 31 -7.40 18.16 -10.71
CA PRO A 31 -8.65 18.22 -9.94
C PRO A 31 -9.58 17.05 -10.21
N ASN A 32 -9.61 16.57 -11.46
CA ASN A 32 -10.39 15.41 -11.87
C ASN A 32 -9.85 14.13 -11.20
N LEU A 33 -8.53 13.90 -11.26
CA LEU A 33 -7.91 12.76 -10.55
C LEU A 33 -8.19 12.80 -9.05
N SER A 34 -8.12 13.97 -8.41
CA SER A 34 -8.46 14.13 -6.99
C SER A 34 -9.92 13.77 -6.71
N ALA A 35 -10.86 14.16 -7.57
CA ALA A 35 -12.27 13.82 -7.43
C ALA A 35 -12.50 12.31 -7.57
N ILE A 36 -11.84 11.68 -8.54
CA ILE A 36 -11.88 10.24 -8.80
C ILE A 36 -11.37 9.46 -7.58
N GLU A 37 -10.18 9.77 -7.05
CA GLU A 37 -9.62 9.04 -5.88
C GLU A 37 -10.48 9.19 -4.61
N ARG A 38 -11.27 10.27 -4.51
CA ARG A 38 -12.23 10.50 -3.42
C ARG A 38 -13.59 9.84 -3.67
N GLY A 39 -13.78 9.13 -4.77
CA GLY A 39 -15.06 8.50 -5.14
C GLY A 39 -16.15 9.50 -5.49
N ARG A 40 -15.80 10.76 -5.82
CA ARG A 40 -16.78 11.81 -6.16
C ARG A 40 -17.05 11.95 -7.65
N ARG A 41 -16.42 11.10 -8.47
CA ARG A 41 -16.55 11.15 -9.92
C ARG A 41 -16.34 9.76 -10.51
N GLU A 42 -17.29 9.36 -11.35
CA GLU A 42 -17.16 8.19 -12.21
C GLU A 42 -16.16 8.46 -13.35
N VAL A 43 -15.58 7.38 -13.87
CA VAL A 43 -14.60 7.43 -14.95
C VAL A 43 -15.17 6.82 -16.22
N SER A 44 -14.90 7.47 -17.36
CA SER A 44 -15.11 6.83 -18.66
C SER A 44 -14.06 5.74 -18.90
N LEU A 45 -14.36 4.80 -19.80
CA LEU A 45 -13.40 3.78 -20.24
C LEU A 45 -12.09 4.39 -20.78
N ALA A 46 -12.19 5.52 -21.48
CA ALA A 46 -11.01 6.26 -21.96
C ALA A 46 -10.14 6.77 -20.79
N THR A 47 -10.77 7.38 -19.78
CA THR A 47 -10.06 7.83 -18.57
C THR A 47 -9.42 6.67 -17.81
N LEU A 48 -10.15 5.56 -17.66
CA LEU A 48 -9.63 4.33 -17.05
C LEU A 48 -8.36 3.83 -17.76
N ARG A 49 -8.39 3.76 -19.09
CA ARG A 49 -7.23 3.34 -19.89
C ARG A 49 -6.04 4.30 -19.70
N SER A 50 -6.26 5.61 -19.74
CA SER A 50 -5.20 6.59 -19.55
C SER A 50 -4.58 6.52 -18.15
N LEU A 51 -5.39 6.32 -17.11
CA LEU A 51 -4.90 6.12 -15.75
C LEU A 51 -4.09 4.83 -15.60
N ALA A 52 -4.58 3.73 -16.17
CA ALA A 52 -3.88 2.46 -16.17
C ALA A 52 -2.53 2.54 -16.89
N LEU A 53 -2.48 3.22 -18.05
CA LEU A 53 -1.23 3.51 -18.76
C LEU A 53 -0.27 4.38 -17.94
N GLY A 54 -0.76 5.46 -17.32
CA GLY A 54 0.07 6.32 -16.48
C GLY A 54 0.63 5.62 -15.23
N LEU A 55 -0.04 4.55 -14.80
CA LEU A 55 0.37 3.64 -13.73
C LEU A 55 1.12 2.40 -14.24
N ASP A 56 1.26 2.21 -15.55
CA ASP A 56 1.91 1.06 -16.17
C ASP A 56 1.33 -0.28 -15.64
N VAL A 57 0.00 -0.38 -15.71
CA VAL A 57 -0.77 -1.59 -15.43
C VAL A 57 -1.83 -1.82 -16.51
N ARG A 58 -2.35 -3.05 -16.62
CA ARG A 58 -3.49 -3.32 -17.51
C ARG A 58 -4.76 -2.65 -16.96
N PRO A 59 -5.67 -2.12 -17.81
CA PRO A 59 -6.92 -1.52 -17.36
C PRO A 59 -7.77 -2.42 -16.46
N GLY A 60 -7.78 -3.72 -16.73
CA GLY A 60 -8.48 -4.73 -15.92
C GLY A 60 -8.02 -4.73 -14.45
N VAL A 61 -6.74 -4.48 -14.18
CA VAL A 61 -6.22 -4.41 -12.79
C VAL A 61 -6.97 -3.38 -11.96
N LEU A 62 -7.28 -2.22 -12.56
CA LEU A 62 -8.02 -1.16 -11.88
C LEU A 62 -9.52 -1.43 -11.88
N ALA A 63 -10.08 -1.90 -13.00
CA ALA A 63 -11.50 -2.24 -13.12
C ALA A 63 -11.92 -3.32 -12.11
N ASP A 64 -11.06 -4.31 -11.91
CA ASP A 64 -11.26 -5.43 -11.00
C ASP A 64 -10.87 -5.10 -9.55
N GLY A 65 -10.40 -3.88 -9.28
CA GLY A 65 -10.04 -3.47 -7.93
C GLY A 65 -8.92 -4.32 -7.32
N ILE A 66 -7.95 -4.74 -8.13
CA ILE A 66 -6.82 -5.58 -7.71
C ILE A 66 -5.79 -4.69 -7.01
N ALA A 67 -5.51 -4.99 -5.73
CA ALA A 67 -4.48 -4.29 -4.97
C ALA A 67 -3.06 -4.59 -5.51
N PRO A 68 -2.12 -3.64 -5.40
CA PRO A 68 -0.71 -3.93 -5.69
C PRO A 68 -0.22 -5.12 -4.86
N GLY A 69 0.41 -6.08 -5.52
CA GLY A 69 0.94 -7.29 -4.88
C GLY A 69 -0.07 -8.43 -4.66
N ALA A 70 -1.37 -8.28 -4.97
CA ALA A 70 -2.38 -9.32 -4.68
C ALA A 70 -2.16 -10.69 -5.35
N GLY A 71 -1.33 -10.76 -6.39
CA GLY A 71 -0.89 -12.03 -7.02
C GLY A 71 0.45 -12.56 -6.50
N ALA A 72 1.11 -11.82 -5.61
CA ALA A 72 2.43 -12.12 -5.05
C ALA A 72 2.31 -12.79 -3.68
N GLN A 73 1.42 -13.79 -3.57
CA GLN A 73 1.30 -14.65 -2.39
C GLN A 73 2.55 -15.54 -2.32
N HIS A 74 3.67 -14.96 -1.89
CA HIS A 74 4.89 -15.70 -1.66
C HIS A 74 4.72 -16.48 -0.38
N ALA A 75 4.90 -17.80 -0.42
CA ALA A 75 5.16 -18.56 0.80
C ALA A 75 6.52 -18.08 1.34
N TRP A 76 6.50 -17.14 2.28
CA TRP A 76 7.71 -16.56 2.83
C TRP A 76 8.46 -17.64 3.61
N SER A 77 9.67 -17.97 3.15
CA SER A 77 10.53 -18.88 3.90
C SER A 77 10.77 -18.36 5.31
N ARG A 78 11.00 -19.27 6.27
CA ARG A 78 11.36 -18.90 7.64
C ARG A 78 12.52 -17.91 7.67
N ALA A 79 13.57 -18.15 6.89
CA ALA A 79 14.73 -17.27 6.81
C ALA A 79 14.39 -15.85 6.30
N ALA A 80 13.47 -15.72 5.34
CA ALA A 80 12.99 -14.42 4.88
C ALA A 80 12.21 -13.69 5.98
N MET A 81 11.32 -14.39 6.70
CA MET A 81 10.59 -13.80 7.83
C MET A 81 11.52 -13.32 8.95
N GLU A 82 12.59 -14.04 9.25
CA GLU A 82 13.59 -13.60 10.24
C GLU A 82 14.28 -12.30 9.80
N ARG A 83 14.68 -12.21 8.52
CA ARG A 83 15.31 -10.99 7.97
C ARG A 83 14.37 -9.80 7.95
N ILE A 84 13.11 -10.00 7.57
CA ILE A 84 12.08 -8.94 7.61
C ILE A 84 11.88 -8.46 9.04
N ALA A 85 11.70 -9.38 10.00
CA ALA A 85 11.51 -9.02 11.41
C ALA A 85 12.73 -8.27 11.98
N GLU A 86 13.94 -8.73 11.66
CA GLU A 86 15.18 -8.05 12.05
C GLU A 86 15.27 -6.64 11.46
N ALA A 87 14.99 -6.48 10.16
CA ALA A 87 14.97 -5.19 9.50
C ALA A 87 13.99 -4.23 10.18
N VAL A 88 12.78 -4.69 10.52
CA VAL A 88 11.77 -3.86 11.21
C VAL A 88 12.27 -3.39 12.57
N VAL A 89 12.86 -4.27 13.38
CA VAL A 89 13.32 -3.96 14.74
C VAL A 89 14.54 -3.05 14.73
N ARG A 90 15.54 -3.36 13.88
CA ARG A 90 16.80 -2.62 13.82
C ARG A 90 16.73 -1.35 12.96
N GLY A 91 15.67 -1.18 12.18
CA GLY A 91 15.56 -0.08 11.21
C GLY A 91 16.49 -0.23 10.00
N THR A 92 17.02 -1.42 9.73
CA THR A 92 17.97 -1.68 8.65
C THR A 92 17.28 -2.00 7.31
N THR A 93 18.00 -1.88 6.21
CA THR A 93 17.50 -2.28 4.89
C THR A 93 17.58 -3.81 4.73
N ALA A 94 16.48 -4.42 4.30
CA ALA A 94 16.44 -5.85 4.01
C ALA A 94 17.17 -6.18 2.70
N ARG A 95 17.62 -7.43 2.57
CA ARG A 95 18.49 -7.87 1.47
C ARG A 95 17.77 -7.90 0.13
N GLN A 96 16.51 -8.31 0.12
CA GLN A 96 15.71 -8.40 -1.09
C GLN A 96 14.69 -7.26 -1.17
N PRO A 97 14.40 -6.73 -2.37
CA PRO A 97 13.41 -5.65 -2.51
C PRO A 97 12.03 -5.99 -1.95
N ALA A 98 11.60 -7.24 -2.11
CA ALA A 98 10.31 -7.70 -1.61
C ALA A 98 10.28 -7.80 -0.07
N GLU A 99 11.38 -8.22 0.56
CA GLU A 99 11.54 -8.19 2.02
C GLU A 99 11.51 -6.75 2.55
N GLN A 100 12.22 -5.83 1.85
CA GLN A 100 12.27 -4.42 2.22
C GLN A 100 10.89 -3.77 2.15
N ALA A 101 10.13 -4.05 1.09
CA ALA A 101 8.77 -3.53 0.94
C ALA A 101 7.86 -3.94 2.11
N VAL A 102 7.91 -5.22 2.52
CA VAL A 102 7.14 -5.71 3.68
C VAL A 102 7.63 -5.05 4.97
N ALA A 103 8.95 -4.92 5.17
CA ALA A 103 9.51 -4.29 6.36
C ALA A 103 9.09 -2.81 6.49
N GLU A 104 9.11 -2.04 5.40
CA GLU A 104 8.67 -0.64 5.40
C GLU A 104 7.18 -0.49 5.71
N LEU A 105 6.35 -1.34 5.11
CA LEU A 105 4.92 -1.35 5.39
C LEU A 105 4.63 -1.72 6.86
N LEU A 106 5.33 -2.72 7.40
CA LEU A 106 5.23 -3.11 8.82
C LEU A 106 5.64 -1.96 9.75
N ARG A 107 6.75 -1.28 9.48
CA ARG A 107 7.17 -0.11 10.27
C ARG A 107 6.07 0.96 10.29
N ARG A 108 5.49 1.29 9.13
CA ARG A 108 4.41 2.29 9.05
C ARG A 108 3.19 1.91 9.89
N VAL A 109 2.77 0.64 9.83
CA VAL A 109 1.62 0.15 10.61
C VAL A 109 1.92 0.13 12.11
N ILE A 110 3.11 -0.32 12.50
CA ILE A 110 3.50 -0.42 13.92
C ILE A 110 3.71 0.96 14.54
N SER A 111 4.28 1.92 13.82
CA SER A 111 4.47 3.30 14.29
C SER A 111 3.13 4.04 14.44
N HIS A 112 2.11 3.64 13.69
CA HIS A 112 0.81 4.30 13.69
C HIS A 112 -0.33 3.27 13.66
N PRO A 113 -0.57 2.50 14.74
CA PRO A 113 -1.67 1.54 14.79
C PRO A 113 -2.99 2.28 14.53
N ASN A 114 -3.79 1.72 13.61
CA ASN A 114 -4.99 2.32 13.02
C ASN A 114 -5.84 3.11 14.05
N PRO A 115 -5.95 4.45 13.91
CA PRO A 115 -6.53 5.28 14.95
C PRO A 115 -8.01 5.55 14.68
N ALA A 116 -8.80 4.49 14.53
CA ALA A 116 -10.27 4.54 14.38
C ALA A 116 -10.98 5.36 15.50
N SER A 117 -10.26 5.77 16.54
CA SER A 117 -10.70 6.61 17.66
C SER A 117 -10.27 8.09 17.61
N SER A 118 -9.46 8.54 16.63
CA SER A 118 -8.83 9.88 16.71
C SER A 118 -9.57 10.98 15.92
N ARG A 119 -10.42 11.75 16.61
CA ARG A 119 -10.90 13.06 16.16
C ARG A 119 -9.78 14.10 16.35
N GLY A 120 -8.86 14.22 15.37
CA GLY A 120 -7.70 15.13 15.47
C GLY A 120 -7.35 15.89 14.18
N ARG A 121 -6.78 17.09 14.36
CA ARG A 121 -6.31 18.06 13.33
C ARG A 121 -5.38 17.41 12.29
N GLY A 122 -5.65 17.70 11.01
CA GLY A 122 -4.79 17.56 9.82
C GLY A 122 -3.78 16.40 9.79
N SER A 123 -2.63 16.59 10.44
CA SER A 123 -1.48 15.67 10.42
C SER A 123 -1.84 14.26 10.89
N ARG A 124 -2.52 14.12 12.05
CA ARG A 124 -2.92 12.80 12.59
C ARG A 124 -3.86 12.02 11.65
N ARG A 125 -4.70 12.72 10.88
CA ARG A 125 -5.59 12.09 9.88
C ARG A 125 -4.82 11.60 8.65
N HIS A 126 -3.74 12.27 8.28
CA HIS A 126 -2.90 11.83 7.17
C HIS A 126 -2.17 10.54 7.54
N ASP A 127 -1.59 10.48 8.74
CA ASP A 127 -0.86 9.31 9.23
C ASP A 127 -1.78 8.10 9.41
N ALA A 128 -3.00 8.33 9.93
CA ALA A 128 -4.06 7.32 9.99
C ALA A 128 -4.35 6.68 8.63
N ARG A 129 -4.53 7.52 7.59
CA ARG A 129 -4.79 7.06 6.23
C ARG A 129 -3.59 6.34 5.62
N ALA A 130 -2.38 6.82 5.90
CA ALA A 130 -1.14 6.19 5.44
C ALA A 130 -0.95 4.81 6.06
N SER A 131 -1.24 4.66 7.35
CA SER A 131 -1.22 3.37 8.05
C SER A 131 -2.27 2.39 7.52
N ALA A 132 -3.52 2.85 7.34
CA ALA A 132 -4.57 2.03 6.73
C ALA A 132 -4.18 1.55 5.31
N THR A 133 -3.60 2.44 4.51
CA THR A 133 -3.06 2.09 3.18
C THR A 133 -1.96 1.02 3.30
N ALA A 134 -1.01 1.20 4.22
CA ALA A 134 0.08 0.27 4.44
C ALA A 134 -0.42 -1.11 4.88
N TRP A 135 -1.47 -1.16 5.69
CA TRP A 135 -2.13 -2.39 6.11
C TRP A 135 -2.74 -3.16 4.93
N VAL A 136 -3.47 -2.49 4.03
CA VAL A 136 -4.04 -3.15 2.83
C VAL A 136 -2.93 -3.73 1.95
N LEU A 137 -1.82 -3.00 1.78
CA LEU A 137 -0.66 -3.45 1.00
C LEU A 137 0.11 -4.61 1.66
N LEU A 138 0.10 -4.73 2.99
CA LEU A 138 0.64 -5.91 3.67
C LEU A 138 -0.21 -7.14 3.41
N GLN A 139 -1.52 -7.00 3.54
CA GLN A 139 -2.46 -8.11 3.34
C GLN A 139 -2.44 -8.66 1.92
N SER A 140 -2.10 -7.83 0.91
CA SER A 140 -1.96 -8.30 -0.46
C SER A 140 -0.66 -9.10 -0.69
N ARG A 141 0.37 -8.92 0.13
CA ARG A 141 1.71 -9.52 -0.02
C ARG A 141 2.03 -10.67 0.93
N CYS A 142 1.25 -10.80 2.01
CA CYS A 142 1.45 -11.80 3.04
C CYS A 142 0.13 -12.50 3.34
N ALA A 143 0.15 -13.82 3.44
CA ALA A 143 -0.97 -14.58 3.96
C ALA A 143 -1.22 -14.21 5.44
N PRO A 144 -2.46 -14.38 5.95
CA PRO A 144 -2.78 -14.04 7.34
C PRO A 144 -1.90 -14.74 8.38
N GLY A 145 -1.49 -15.99 8.10
CA GLY A 145 -0.58 -16.76 8.95
C GLY A 145 0.83 -16.18 9.00
N GLU A 146 1.35 -15.72 7.87
CA GLU A 146 2.69 -15.13 7.76
C GLU A 146 2.75 -13.78 8.46
N LEU A 147 1.70 -12.97 8.31
CA LEU A 147 1.60 -11.69 8.98
C LEU A 147 1.62 -11.85 10.51
N ARG A 148 0.84 -12.81 11.05
CA ARG A 148 0.89 -13.15 12.49
C ARG A 148 2.29 -13.60 12.90
N SER A 149 2.92 -14.45 12.09
CA SER A 149 4.27 -14.97 12.33
C SER A 149 5.33 -13.86 12.33
N LEU A 150 5.21 -12.86 11.46
CA LEU A 150 6.09 -11.68 11.41
C LEU A 150 5.89 -10.80 12.64
N LEU A 151 4.64 -10.50 13.02
CA LEU A 151 4.32 -9.71 14.21
C LEU A 151 4.87 -10.35 15.48
N GLN A 152 4.71 -11.67 15.63
CA GLN A 152 5.26 -12.42 16.77
C GLN A 152 6.79 -12.28 16.83
N ARG A 153 7.50 -12.50 15.71
CA ARG A 153 8.96 -12.39 15.66
C ARG A 153 9.49 -11.00 15.96
N ILE A 154 8.72 -9.96 15.64
CA ILE A 154 9.06 -8.56 15.95
C ILE A 154 8.89 -8.31 17.45
N ASP A 155 7.80 -8.79 18.06
CA ASP A 155 7.56 -8.66 19.50
C ASP A 155 8.64 -9.39 20.31
N ASP A 156 8.91 -10.66 19.97
CA ASP A 156 9.93 -11.48 20.63
C ASP A 156 11.32 -10.83 20.61
N ARG A 157 11.65 -10.10 19.54
CA ARG A 157 12.92 -9.38 19.39
C ARG A 157 12.97 -8.05 20.14
N ARG A 158 11.85 -7.36 20.30
CA ARG A 158 11.78 -6.11 21.07
C ARG A 158 11.89 -6.33 22.58
N ARG A 159 11.57 -7.54 23.05
CA ARG A 159 11.65 -7.94 24.46
C ARG A 159 13.03 -8.46 24.88
N ARG A 160 13.95 -8.67 23.94
CA ARG A 160 15.34 -9.08 24.18
C ARG A 160 16.25 -7.87 24.19
#